data_AF-W1RYQ4-F1
#
_entry.id   AF-W1RYQ4-F1
#
_cell.length_a   1.000
_cell.length_b   1.000
_cell.length_c   1.000
_cell.angle_alpha   90.00
_cell.angle_beta   90.00
_cell.angle_gamma   90.00
#
_symmetry.space_group_name_H-M   'P 1'
#
loop_
_entity.id
_entity.type
_entity.pdbx_description
1 polymer ?
#
loop_
_entity_poly.entity_id
_entity_poly.type
_entity_poly.pdbx_seq_one_letter_code
_entity_poly.pdbx_strand_id
1 'polypeptide(L)'
;MIRVQHEDFSVDDLYKGLLKANQTGAVAMFVGLVRQFSDIPNESCSFELEHYPGMTERNLQAIVDEANTRWPLLDVCVVHRVGRLSVDDQIVFVGVSASHRAEAFQACDFIMDYLKSRAAFWKKESQGSESHWVEAKDDDEESLVRWSK
;
A
#
# COMPACT_ATOMS: atom_id res chain seq x y z
N MET A 1 -8.33 -8.98 -4.01
CA MET A 1 -7.04 -9.71 -4.00
C MET A 1 -6.08 -9.02 -3.03
N ILE A 2 -5.41 -9.76 -2.15
CA ILE A 2 -4.38 -9.22 -1.25
C ILE A 2 -3.13 -10.06 -1.37
N ARG A 3 -1.97 -9.43 -1.52
CA ARG A 3 -0.69 -10.13 -1.68
C ARG A 3 0.47 -9.34 -1.09
N VAL A 4 1.35 -10.04 -0.39
CA VAL A 4 2.70 -9.57 -0.05
C VAL A 4 3.69 -10.40 -0.86
N GLN A 5 4.63 -9.75 -1.55
CA GLN A 5 5.56 -10.42 -2.47
C GLN A 5 6.92 -9.70 -2.53
N HIS A 6 7.94 -10.34 -3.12
CA HIS A 6 9.24 -9.69 -3.32
C HIS A 6 9.34 -9.05 -4.71
N GLU A 7 8.78 -9.74 -5.71
CA GLU A 7 8.83 -9.36 -7.11
C GLU A 7 8.05 -8.07 -7.38
N ASP A 8 8.44 -7.37 -8.44
CA ASP A 8 7.67 -6.21 -8.89
C ASP A 8 6.28 -6.61 -9.42
N PHE A 9 5.37 -5.64 -9.49
CA PHE A 9 4.03 -5.84 -10.02
C PHE A 9 3.76 -4.98 -11.26
N SER A 10 2.91 -5.51 -12.14
CA SER A 10 2.41 -4.80 -13.32
C SER A 10 1.11 -4.09 -12.98
N VAL A 11 1.13 -2.76 -12.97
CA VAL A 11 -0.07 -1.93 -12.71
C VAL A 11 -1.19 -2.25 -13.71
N ASP A 12 -0.85 -2.49 -14.97
CA ASP A 12 -1.84 -2.82 -16.01
C ASP A 12 -2.54 -4.16 -15.74
N ASP A 13 -1.80 -5.18 -15.31
CA ASP A 13 -2.39 -6.48 -14.99
C ASP A 13 -3.29 -6.41 -13.75
N LEU A 14 -2.85 -5.67 -12.72
CA LEU A 14 -3.65 -5.46 -11.51
C LEU A 14 -4.91 -4.62 -11.82
N TYR A 15 -4.78 -3.59 -12.64
CA TYR A 15 -5.90 -2.77 -13.11
C TYR A 15 -6.93 -3.61 -13.87
N LYS A 16 -6.49 -4.45 -14.83
CA LYS A 16 -7.37 -5.35 -15.57
C LYS A 16 -8.09 -6.32 -14.65
N GLY A 17 -7.44 -6.80 -13.59
CA GLY A 17 -8.04 -7.68 -12.58
C GLY A 17 -9.21 -7.03 -11.81
N LEU A 18 -9.22 -5.71 -11.68
CA LEU A 18 -10.27 -4.94 -10.97
C LEU A 18 -11.52 -4.70 -11.81
N LEU A 19 -11.45 -4.88 -13.14
CA LEU A 19 -12.56 -4.60 -14.03
C LEU A 19 -13.62 -5.71 -13.96
N LYS A 20 -14.86 -5.32 -13.65
CA LYS A 20 -16.04 -6.18 -13.71
C LYS A 20 -16.90 -5.75 -14.89
N ALA A 21 -17.10 -6.67 -15.83
CA ALA A 21 -17.85 -6.41 -17.05
C ALA A 21 -19.24 -5.82 -16.74
N ASN A 22 -19.56 -4.71 -17.40
CA ASN A 22 -20.83 -3.96 -17.26
C ASN A 22 -21.15 -3.42 -15.86
N GLN A 23 -20.22 -3.45 -14.91
CA GLN A 23 -20.44 -3.00 -13.53
C GLN A 23 -19.46 -1.90 -13.12
N THR A 24 -18.19 -2.03 -13.48
CA THR A 24 -17.17 -1.04 -13.10
C THR A 24 -17.42 0.29 -13.79
N GLY A 25 -17.80 1.31 -13.01
CA GLY A 25 -17.94 2.69 -13.47
C GLY A 25 -16.78 3.60 -13.08
N ALA A 26 -15.98 3.19 -12.10
CA ALA A 26 -14.75 3.88 -11.70
C ALA A 26 -13.73 2.92 -11.10
N VAL A 27 -12.44 3.21 -11.34
CA VAL A 27 -11.32 2.59 -10.63
C VAL A 27 -10.43 3.71 -10.11
N ALA A 28 -10.14 3.69 -8.81
CA ALA A 28 -9.14 4.55 -8.19
C ALA A 28 -7.93 3.68 -7.83
N MET A 29 -6.72 4.18 -8.09
CA MET A 29 -5.49 3.46 -7.79
C MET A 29 -4.48 4.40 -7.14
N PHE A 30 -3.73 3.84 -6.20
CA PHE A 30 -2.55 4.43 -5.61
C PHE A 30 -1.35 3.51 -5.83
N VAL A 31 -0.26 4.08 -6.31
CA VAL A 31 1.04 3.40 -6.41
C VAL A 31 2.04 4.17 -5.58
N GLY A 32 2.54 3.55 -4.52
CA GLY A 32 3.63 4.08 -3.73
C GLY A 32 4.96 3.71 -4.38
N LEU A 33 5.85 4.69 -4.47
CA LEU A 33 7.23 4.50 -4.88
C LEU A 33 8.17 4.81 -3.72
N VAL A 34 9.32 4.16 -3.72
CA VAL A 34 10.41 4.47 -2.80
C VAL A 34 10.99 5.84 -3.13
N ARG A 35 11.01 6.76 -2.15
CA ARG A 35 11.62 8.09 -2.30
C ARG A 35 13.06 8.10 -1.79
N GLN A 36 13.85 9.02 -2.29
CA GLN A 36 15.16 9.34 -1.71
C GLN A 36 14.97 10.11 -0.39
N PHE A 37 15.65 9.69 0.68
CA PHE A 37 15.59 10.34 2.01
C PHE A 37 16.90 11.04 2.42
N SER A 38 17.93 11.06 1.56
CA SER A 38 19.20 11.75 1.83
C SER A 38 19.83 12.35 0.59
N ASP A 39 20.66 13.40 0.75
CA ASP A 39 21.40 14.07 -0.32
C ASP A 39 22.58 13.24 -0.90
N ILE A 40 22.73 11.98 -0.46
CA ILE A 40 23.82 11.08 -0.88
C ILE A 40 23.47 10.42 -2.23
N PRO A 41 24.45 10.14 -3.11
CA PRO A 41 24.21 9.48 -4.39
C PRO A 41 23.46 8.14 -4.28
N ASN A 42 22.50 7.95 -5.19
CA ASN A 42 21.52 6.86 -5.24
C ASN A 42 22.14 5.44 -5.11
N GLU A 43 23.37 5.24 -5.60
CA GLU A 43 24.03 3.92 -5.65
C GLU A 43 24.31 3.30 -4.28
N SER A 44 24.24 4.07 -3.18
CA SER A 44 24.50 3.59 -1.81
C SER A 44 23.25 3.56 -0.91
N CYS A 45 22.06 3.88 -1.44
CA CYS A 45 20.81 3.86 -0.69
C CYS A 45 19.98 2.64 -1.07
N SER A 46 19.70 1.77 -0.10
CA SER A 46 18.73 0.69 -0.29
C SER A 46 17.79 0.56 0.90
N PHE A 47 16.54 0.23 0.60
CA PHE A 47 15.49 -0.01 1.58
C PHE A 47 15.31 -1.49 1.73
N GLU A 48 15.38 -1.98 2.96
CA GLU A 48 15.01 -3.36 3.26
C GLU A 48 13.72 -3.32 4.09
N LEU A 49 12.67 -3.90 3.52
CA LEU A 49 11.36 -3.99 4.14
C LEU A 49 11.10 -5.42 4.58
N GLU A 50 10.97 -5.59 5.88
CA GLU A 50 10.55 -6.86 6.46
C GLU A 50 9.08 -6.78 6.90
N HIS A 51 8.43 -7.93 6.94
CA HIS A 51 7.05 -8.07 7.37
C HIS A 51 6.90 -9.34 8.19
N TYR A 52 5.81 -9.45 8.95
CA TYR A 52 5.48 -10.66 9.69
C TYR A 52 4.56 -11.53 8.83
N PRO A 53 5.06 -12.64 8.23
CA PRO A 53 4.26 -13.43 7.31
C PRO A 53 2.99 -13.94 7.96
N GLY A 54 1.87 -13.80 7.28
CA GLY A 54 0.54 -14.18 7.74
C GLY A 54 -0.14 -13.15 8.64
N MET A 55 0.57 -12.34 9.43
CA MET A 55 -0.06 -11.27 10.21
C MET A 55 -0.32 -10.04 9.33
N THR A 56 0.65 -9.66 8.50
CA THR A 56 0.51 -8.53 7.59
C THR A 56 -0.66 -8.73 6.62
N GLU A 57 -0.79 -9.90 6.00
CA GLU A 57 -1.89 -10.22 5.08
C GLU A 57 -3.24 -10.22 5.79
N ARG A 58 -3.31 -10.73 7.04
CA ARG A 58 -4.56 -10.68 7.84
C ARG A 58 -4.95 -9.25 8.19
N ASN A 59 -3.98 -8.40 8.53
CA ASN A 59 -4.26 -6.99 8.80
C ASN A 59 -4.75 -6.27 7.55
N LEU A 60 -4.10 -6.49 6.40
CA LEU A 60 -4.56 -5.96 5.12
C LEU A 60 -5.97 -6.45 4.78
N GLN A 61 -6.26 -7.73 5.03
CA GLN A 61 -7.60 -8.29 4.83
C GLN A 61 -8.64 -7.61 5.71
N ALA A 62 -8.34 -7.41 6.99
CA ALA A 62 -9.26 -6.71 7.90
C ALA A 62 -9.56 -5.27 7.44
N ILE A 63 -8.57 -4.55 6.92
CA ILE A 63 -8.74 -3.20 6.37
C ILE A 63 -9.65 -3.23 5.14
N VAL A 64 -9.43 -4.18 4.22
CA VAL A 64 -10.26 -4.34 3.01
C VAL A 64 -11.68 -4.75 3.38
N ASP A 65 -11.85 -5.64 4.36
CA ASP A 65 -13.16 -6.05 4.85
C ASP A 65 -13.91 -4.85 5.44
N GLU A 66 -13.25 -4.03 6.26
CA GLU A 66 -13.82 -2.79 6.80
C GLU A 66 -14.24 -1.82 5.68
N ALA A 67 -13.40 -1.64 4.65
CA ALA A 67 -13.75 -0.81 3.51
C ALA A 67 -15.01 -1.32 2.77
N ASN A 68 -15.14 -2.64 2.58
CA ASN A 68 -16.33 -3.25 1.98
C ASN A 68 -17.60 -3.08 2.84
N THR A 69 -17.48 -2.93 4.16
CA THR A 69 -18.64 -2.61 5.00
C THR A 69 -19.10 -1.16 4.88
N ARG A 70 -18.19 -0.25 4.53
CA ARG A 70 -18.44 1.21 4.45
C ARG A 70 -18.93 1.65 3.07
N TRP A 71 -18.45 0.99 2.01
CA TRP A 71 -18.76 1.34 0.61
C TRP A 71 -19.17 0.12 -0.22
N PRO A 72 -20.08 0.29 -1.19
CA PRO A 72 -20.46 -0.77 -2.14
C PRO A 72 -19.38 -0.96 -3.21
N LEU A 73 -18.26 -1.58 -2.83
CA LEU A 73 -17.13 -1.84 -3.73
C LEU A 73 -17.37 -3.10 -4.59
N LEU A 74 -16.86 -3.07 -5.82
CA LEU A 74 -16.94 -4.21 -6.75
C LEU A 74 -15.73 -5.12 -6.62
N ASP A 75 -14.55 -4.54 -6.43
CA ASP A 75 -13.31 -5.27 -6.17
C ASP A 75 -12.28 -4.36 -5.51
N VAL A 76 -11.36 -4.98 -4.78
CA VAL A 76 -10.25 -4.31 -4.10
C VAL A 76 -8.99 -5.16 -4.30
N CYS A 77 -7.91 -4.53 -4.72
CA CYS A 77 -6.60 -5.15 -4.90
C CYS A 77 -5.57 -4.40 -4.07
N VAL A 78 -4.85 -5.13 -3.21
CA VAL A 78 -3.72 -4.61 -2.45
C VAL A 78 -2.51 -5.51 -2.69
N VAL A 79 -1.43 -4.94 -3.20
CA VAL A 79 -0.15 -5.62 -3.36
C VAL A 79 0.92 -4.80 -2.65
N HIS A 80 1.65 -5.43 -1.74
CA HIS A 80 2.78 -4.79 -1.06
C HIS A 80 4.06 -5.56 -1.30
N ARG A 81 5.14 -4.86 -1.62
CA ARG A 81 6.46 -5.45 -1.82
C ARG A 81 7.28 -5.47 -0.54
N VAL A 82 8.11 -6.48 -0.38
CA VAL A 82 9.04 -6.67 0.75
C VAL A 82 10.41 -7.10 0.24
N GLY A 83 11.41 -7.06 1.11
CA GLY A 83 12.81 -7.27 0.77
C GLY A 83 13.51 -5.98 0.35
N ARG A 84 14.55 -6.12 -0.47
CA ARG A 84 15.40 -5.00 -0.87
C ARG A 84 14.79 -4.24 -2.05
N LEU A 85 14.55 -2.94 -1.87
CA LEU A 85 14.03 -2.01 -2.85
C LEU A 85 14.99 -0.84 -3.04
N SER A 86 15.09 -0.38 -4.29
CA SER A 86 15.86 0.80 -4.69
C SER A 86 14.96 2.04 -4.77
N VAL A 87 15.58 3.22 -4.85
CA VAL A 87 14.83 4.47 -5.13
C VAL A 87 14.06 4.31 -6.45
N ASP A 88 12.86 4.88 -6.49
CA ASP A 88 11.89 4.79 -7.61
C ASP A 88 11.25 3.41 -7.82
N ASP A 89 11.65 2.37 -7.07
CA ASP A 89 10.94 1.10 -7.12
C ASP A 89 9.50 1.25 -6.61
N GLN A 90 8.59 0.53 -7.25
CA GLN A 90 7.22 0.38 -6.76
C GLN A 90 7.26 -0.39 -5.45
N ILE A 91 6.58 0.09 -4.41
CA ILE A 91 6.54 -0.55 -3.09
C ILE A 91 5.13 -1.06 -2.76
N VAL A 92 4.09 -0.31 -3.12
CA VAL A 92 2.71 -0.68 -2.80
C VAL A 92 1.77 -0.28 -3.92
N PHE A 93 0.79 -1.13 -4.18
CA PHE A 93 -0.35 -0.88 -5.03
C PHE A 93 -1.63 -1.06 -4.22
N VAL A 94 -2.52 -0.08 -4.29
CA VAL A 94 -3.91 -0.19 -3.84
C VAL A 94 -4.79 0.20 -5.01
N GLY A 95 -5.72 -0.66 -5.39
CA GLY A 95 -6.69 -0.39 -6.44
C GLY A 95 -8.09 -0.77 -6.00
N VAL A 96 -9.05 0.11 -6.24
CA VAL A 96 -10.44 -0.08 -5.84
C VAL A 96 -11.36 0.18 -7.03
N SER A 97 -12.26 -0.77 -7.29
CA SER A 97 -13.27 -0.74 -8.33
C SER A 97 -14.64 -0.52 -7.71
N ALA A 98 -15.41 0.41 -8.26
CA ALA A 98 -16.77 0.72 -7.82
C ALA A 98 -17.65 1.16 -9.00
N SER A 99 -18.97 1.19 -8.79
CA SER A 99 -19.93 1.70 -9.78
C SER A 99 -19.80 3.21 -10.01
N HIS A 100 -19.34 3.94 -9.00
CA HIS A 100 -19.19 5.39 -9.03
C HIS A 100 -17.85 5.83 -8.43
N ARG A 101 -17.39 7.01 -8.85
CA ARG A 101 -16.04 7.49 -8.51
C ARG A 101 -15.85 7.84 -7.03
N ALA A 102 -16.91 8.25 -6.34
CA ALA A 102 -16.79 8.77 -4.98
C ALA A 102 -16.35 7.67 -4.02
N GLU A 103 -16.98 6.50 -4.14
CA GLU A 103 -16.72 5.28 -3.39
C GLU A 103 -15.32 4.75 -3.70
N ALA A 104 -14.93 4.73 -4.99
CA ALA A 104 -13.59 4.30 -5.38
C ALA A 104 -12.49 5.17 -4.75
N PHE A 105 -12.62 6.50 -4.80
CA PHE A 105 -11.65 7.41 -4.19
C PHE A 105 -11.62 7.28 -2.67
N GLN A 106 -12.78 7.32 -2.01
CA GLN A 106 -12.85 7.27 -0.55
C GLN A 106 -12.28 5.97 0.00
N ALA A 107 -12.63 4.84 -0.60
CA ALA A 107 -12.12 3.54 -0.17
C ALA A 107 -10.61 3.38 -0.46
N CYS A 108 -10.11 3.85 -1.60
CA CYS A 108 -8.68 3.81 -1.90
C CYS A 108 -7.86 4.64 -0.91
N ASP A 109 -8.35 5.83 -0.54
CA ASP A 109 -7.74 6.73 0.45
C ASP A 109 -7.79 6.11 1.86
N PHE A 110 -8.96 5.58 2.26
CA PHE A 110 -9.14 4.86 3.51
C PHE A 110 -8.16 3.68 3.67
N ILE A 111 -8.05 2.82 2.65
CA ILE A 111 -7.15 1.65 2.70
C ILE A 111 -5.69 2.12 2.87
N MET A 112 -5.29 3.19 2.18
CA MET A 112 -3.92 3.72 2.28
C MET A 112 -3.59 4.28 3.65
N ASP A 113 -4.50 5.02 4.28
CA ASP A 113 -4.29 5.54 5.64
C ASP A 113 -4.12 4.42 6.66
N TYR A 114 -4.99 3.40 6.59
CA TYR A 114 -4.90 2.24 7.47
C TYR A 114 -3.68 1.38 7.18
N LEU A 115 -3.26 1.25 5.92
CA LEU A 115 -2.03 0.55 5.58
C LEU A 115 -0.82 1.27 6.17
N LYS A 116 -0.72 2.59 6.05
CA LYS A 116 0.42 3.34 6.61
C LYS A 116 0.52 3.27 8.13
N SER A 117 -0.62 3.38 8.81
CA SER A 117 -0.68 3.39 10.28
C SER A 117 -0.61 2.00 10.92
N ARG A 118 -1.20 0.98 10.30
CA ARG A 118 -1.39 -0.35 10.92
C ARG A 118 -0.64 -1.49 10.25
N ALA A 119 0.01 -1.26 9.11
CA ALA A 119 0.80 -2.31 8.51
C ALA A 119 2.13 -2.47 9.27
N ALA A 120 2.31 -3.65 9.85
CA ALA A 120 3.53 -4.06 10.54
C ALA A 120 4.66 -4.32 9.54
N PHE A 121 5.14 -3.24 8.90
CA PHE A 121 6.33 -3.26 8.08
C PHE A 121 7.47 -2.62 8.86
N TRP A 122 8.60 -3.31 8.92
CA TRP A 122 9.82 -2.75 9.50
C TRP A 122 10.70 -2.27 8.37
N LYS A 123 11.01 -0.97 8.39
CA LYS A 123 11.84 -0.33 7.40
C LYS A 123 13.26 -0.22 7.93
N LYS A 124 14.20 -0.85 7.26
CA LYS A 124 15.63 -0.66 7.50
C LYS A 124 16.21 0.16 6.36
N GLU A 125 16.76 1.32 6.71
CA GLU A 125 17.47 2.17 5.78
C GLU A 125 18.97 1.90 5.90
N SER A 126 19.63 1.71 4.75
CA SER A 126 21.09 1.55 4.70
C SER A 126 21.69 2.69 3.89
N GLN A 127 22.74 3.30 4.44
CA GLN A 127 23.52 4.38 3.84
C GLN A 127 25.00 4.06 3.99
N GLY A 128 25.64 3.61 2.91
CA GLY A 128 27.03 3.14 2.96
C GLY A 128 27.20 1.91 3.86
N SER A 129 28.02 2.01 4.90
CA SER A 129 28.24 0.92 5.89
C SER A 129 27.31 0.99 7.10
N GLU A 130 26.51 2.05 7.23
CA GLU A 130 25.61 2.24 8.37
C GLU A 130 24.18 1.84 7.99
N SER A 131 23.48 1.16 8.90
CA SER A 131 22.08 0.79 8.74
C SER A 131 21.31 1.06 10.03
N HIS A 132 20.12 1.64 9.91
CA HIS A 132 19.24 1.90 11.05
C HIS A 132 17.81 1.45 10.75
N TRP A 133 17.12 0.99 11.79
CA TRP A 133 15.70 0.69 11.73
C TRP A 133 14.92 1.99 11.96
N VAL A 134 13.99 2.28 11.06
CA VAL A 134 13.12 3.44 11.15
C VAL A 134 11.83 3.01 11.84
N GLU A 135 11.53 3.65 12.97
CA GLU A 135 10.25 3.46 13.65
C GLU A 135 9.10 4.07 12.84
N ALA A 136 7.90 3.50 12.99
CA ALA A 136 6.69 4.07 12.41
C ALA A 136 6.47 5.50 12.95
N LYS A 137 6.00 6.41 12.10
CA LYS A 137 5.78 7.81 12.49
C LYS A 137 4.43 7.95 13.18
N ASP A 138 4.39 8.68 14.31
CA ASP A 138 3.17 9.00 15.05
C ASP A 138 2.12 9.77 14.21
N ASP A 139 2.54 10.52 13.19
CA ASP A 139 1.67 11.31 12.30
C ASP A 139 0.62 10.47 11.54
N ASP A 140 0.86 9.16 11.36
CA ASP A 140 -0.04 8.27 10.63
C ASP A 140 -1.33 7.96 11.43
N GLU A 141 -1.33 8.14 12.76
CA GLU A 141 -2.53 7.93 13.59
C GLU A 141 -3.57 9.06 13.45
N GLU A 142 -3.15 10.32 13.25
CA GLU A 142 -4.08 11.44 13.07
C GLU A 142 -4.94 11.27 11.81
N SER A 143 -4.38 10.67 10.77
CA SER A 143 -5.09 10.38 9.52
C SER A 143 -6.22 9.38 9.73
N LEU A 144 -6.14 8.49 10.73
CA LEU A 144 -7.21 7.55 11.06
C LEU A 144 -8.42 8.21 11.71
N VAL A 145 -8.23 9.36 12.36
CA VAL A 145 -9.32 10.07 13.06
C VAL A 145 -10.42 10.48 12.09
N ARG A 146 -10.08 10.83 10.84
CA ARG A 146 -11.07 11.22 9.83
C ARG A 146 -12.02 10.09 9.42
N TRP A 147 -11.64 8.83 9.69
CA TRP A 147 -12.43 7.63 9.41
C TRP A 147 -13.14 7.06 10.63
N SER A 148 -13.00 7.68 11.80
CA SER A 148 -13.58 7.23 13.07
C SER A 148 -15.06 7.63 13.25
N LYS A 149 -15.72 8.08 12.18
CA LYS A 149 -17.13 8.52 12.15
C LYS A 149 -17.97 7.66 11.22
#